data_AF-A0A7K2MMT0-F1
#
_entry.id   AF-A0A7K2MMT0-F1
#
_cell.length_a   1.000
_cell.length_b   1.000
_cell.length_c   1.000
_cell.angle_alpha   90.00
_cell.angle_beta   90.00
_cell.angle_gamma   90.00
#
_symmetry.space_group_name_H-M   'P 1'
#
loop_
_entity.id
_entity.type
_entity.pdbx_description
1 polymer ?
#
loop_
_entity_poly.entity_id
_entity_poly.type
_entity_poly.pdbx_seq_one_letter_code
_entity_poly.pdbx_strand_id
1 'polypeptide(L)'
;MGLTYGYDIHLRPRNVSGALAAVGELASPSRDVPPLDVTLPGGERITLPFTSGFRSEPVDCSSIDTFDLDTSLMFPVDDAVRAYAESYGLPPEENGRVRIGYVYLTVRFRSFLDPRYASLEFWAATSGMSRLFERSASIRKTFTDLAAAVGAECCQFDVGDGSPGEVCWVSGEAGFPPAPPPSRGSA
;
A
#
# COMPACT_ATOMS: atom_id res chain seq x y z
N MET A 1 7.21 -21.18 6.01
CA MET A 1 6.11 -20.36 5.45
C MET A 1 6.68 -19.01 5.05
N GLY A 2 6.16 -18.38 4.00
CA GLY A 2 6.59 -17.05 3.57
C GLY A 2 6.12 -15.97 4.54
N LEU A 3 6.82 -14.83 4.57
CA LEU A 3 6.33 -13.63 5.25
C LEU A 3 5.39 -12.88 4.29
N THR A 4 4.33 -12.30 4.84
CA THR A 4 3.34 -11.49 4.11
C THR A 4 3.10 -10.19 4.88
N TYR A 5 4.15 -9.39 4.99
CA TYR A 5 4.06 -8.11 5.69
C TYR A 5 3.41 -7.07 4.80
N GLY A 6 2.77 -6.09 5.42
CA GLY A 6 1.95 -5.12 4.72
C GLY A 6 1.68 -3.85 5.51
N TYR A 7 1.00 -2.92 4.84
CA TYR A 7 0.48 -1.72 5.48
C TYR A 7 -1.02 -1.64 5.24
N ASP A 8 -1.76 -1.34 6.30
CA ASP A 8 -3.21 -1.19 6.25
C ASP A 8 -3.58 0.25 6.53
N ILE A 9 -4.35 0.87 5.63
CA ILE A 9 -4.87 2.22 5.79
C ILE A 9 -6.37 2.13 6.00
N HIS A 10 -6.85 2.60 7.15
CA HIS A 10 -8.27 2.63 7.49
C HIS A 10 -8.85 4.02 7.31
N LEU A 11 -9.91 4.14 6.53
CA LEU A 11 -10.53 5.42 6.17
C LEU A 11 -12.05 5.31 6.10
N ARG A 12 -12.74 6.44 5.96
CA ARG A 12 -14.18 6.45 5.69
C ARG A 12 -14.45 5.94 4.27
N PRO A 13 -15.52 5.15 4.03
CA PRO A 13 -15.85 4.65 2.68
C PRO A 13 -15.95 5.76 1.62
N ARG A 14 -16.45 6.95 2.00
CA ARG A 14 -16.53 8.13 1.11
C ARG A 14 -15.18 8.66 0.62
N ASN A 15 -14.08 8.30 1.27
CA ASN A 15 -12.73 8.73 0.89
C ASN A 15 -12.03 7.72 -0.03
N VAL A 16 -12.63 6.56 -0.32
CA VAL A 16 -11.98 5.47 -1.07
C VAL A 16 -11.60 5.90 -2.48
N SER A 17 -12.48 6.63 -3.19
CA SER A 17 -12.16 7.13 -4.54
C SER A 17 -10.92 8.02 -4.54
N GLY A 18 -10.89 9.03 -3.66
CA GLY A 18 -9.72 9.92 -3.51
C GLY A 18 -8.47 9.17 -3.07
N ALA A 19 -8.61 8.13 -2.24
CA ALA A 19 -7.48 7.31 -1.82
C ALA A 19 -6.90 6.47 -2.96
N LEU A 20 -7.76 5.86 -3.79
CA LEU A 20 -7.33 5.12 -4.99
C LEU A 20 -6.65 6.03 -6.01
N ALA A 21 -7.15 7.26 -6.19
CA ALA A 21 -6.49 8.27 -7.02
C ALA A 21 -5.09 8.59 -6.49
N ALA A 22 -4.95 8.83 -5.17
CA ALA A 22 -3.67 9.10 -4.54
C ALA A 22 -2.69 7.92 -4.62
N VAL A 23 -3.18 6.67 -4.54
CA VAL A 23 -2.37 5.46 -4.82
C VAL A 23 -1.92 5.44 -6.28
N GLY A 24 -2.80 5.82 -7.21
CA GLY A 24 -2.46 5.97 -8.63
C GLY A 24 -1.28 6.91 -8.88
N GLU A 25 -1.19 8.00 -8.12
CA GLU A 25 -0.06 8.96 -8.18
C GLU A 25 1.26 8.37 -7.65
N LEU A 26 1.22 7.25 -6.91
CA LEU A 26 2.42 6.51 -6.49
C LEU A 26 2.93 5.53 -7.57
N ALA A 27 2.21 5.36 -8.69
CA ALA A 27 2.66 4.50 -9.78
C ALA A 27 3.81 5.15 -10.58
N SER A 28 4.52 4.34 -11.37
CA SER A 28 5.50 4.88 -12.33
C SER A 28 4.77 5.66 -13.44
N PRO A 29 5.30 6.83 -13.86
CA PRO A 29 4.71 7.60 -14.96
C PRO A 29 4.83 6.88 -16.31
N SER A 30 5.83 6.01 -16.49
CA SER A 30 5.90 5.12 -17.65
C SER A 30 4.89 3.99 -17.50
N ARG A 31 3.81 4.05 -18.28
CA ARG A 31 2.77 3.02 -18.30
C ARG A 31 3.17 1.87 -19.21
N ASP A 32 3.49 0.73 -18.60
CA ASP A 32 3.73 -0.53 -19.31
C ASP A 32 2.43 -1.31 -19.56
N VAL A 33 1.32 -0.90 -18.93
CA VAL A 33 0.01 -1.58 -18.99
C VAL A 33 -1.12 -0.61 -19.34
N PRO A 34 -2.17 -1.08 -20.05
CA PRO A 34 -3.39 -0.31 -20.23
C PRO A 34 -4.02 0.03 -18.87
N PRO A 35 -4.59 1.24 -18.72
CA PRO A 35 -5.24 1.62 -17.49
C PRO A 35 -6.49 0.78 -17.23
N LEU A 36 -6.81 0.58 -15.95
CA LEU A 36 -7.98 -0.16 -15.48
C LEU A 36 -9.09 0.82 -15.10
N ASP A 37 -10.25 0.67 -15.74
CA ASP A 37 -11.46 1.40 -15.36
C ASP A 37 -12.20 0.65 -14.25
N VAL A 38 -12.51 1.35 -13.15
CA VAL A 38 -13.19 0.79 -11.99
C VAL A 38 -14.45 1.60 -11.69
N THR A 39 -15.58 0.91 -11.56
CA THR A 39 -16.83 1.50 -11.05
C THR A 39 -16.96 1.20 -9.57
N LEU A 40 -16.90 2.21 -8.71
CA LEU A 40 -16.96 2.10 -7.26
C LEU A 40 -18.41 1.92 -6.76
N PRO A 41 -18.60 1.44 -5.51
CA PRO A 41 -19.90 1.51 -4.85
C PRO A 41 -20.47 2.93 -4.88
N GLY A 42 -21.71 3.07 -5.35
CA GLY A 42 -22.34 4.37 -5.59
C GLY A 42 -22.23 4.88 -7.02
N GLY A 43 -21.54 4.15 -7.91
CA GLY A 43 -21.51 4.40 -9.36
C GLY A 43 -20.45 5.38 -9.83
N GLU A 44 -19.61 5.91 -8.93
CA GLU A 44 -18.44 6.72 -9.29
C GLU A 44 -17.45 5.88 -10.11
N ARG A 45 -16.80 6.49 -11.11
CA ARG A 45 -15.82 5.81 -11.96
C ARG A 45 -14.44 6.42 -11.81
N ILE A 46 -13.43 5.58 -11.66
CA ILE A 46 -12.03 5.96 -11.56
C ILE A 46 -11.20 5.11 -12.52
N THR A 47 -10.15 5.71 -13.09
CA THR A 47 -9.20 5.04 -13.97
C THR A 47 -7.86 4.92 -13.25
N LEU A 48 -7.32 3.70 -13.13
CA LEU A 48 -6.13 3.40 -12.35
C LEU A 48 -4.99 2.89 -13.24
N PRO A 49 -3.72 3.22 -12.94
CA PRO A 49 -2.55 2.75 -13.69
C PRO A 49 -2.10 1.33 -13.26
N PHE A 50 -3.05 0.48 -12.88
CA PHE A 50 -2.79 -0.86 -12.31
C PHE A 50 -3.61 -1.91 -13.04
N THR A 51 -3.40 -3.18 -12.70
CA THR A 51 -4.23 -4.29 -13.15
C THR A 51 -5.02 -4.89 -12.00
N SER A 52 -6.03 -5.69 -12.32
CA SER A 52 -6.71 -6.58 -11.37
C SER A 52 -6.64 -8.00 -11.91
N GLY A 53 -6.06 -8.92 -11.12
CA GLY A 53 -5.83 -10.30 -11.58
C GLY A 53 -4.96 -10.37 -12.83
N PHE A 54 -4.02 -9.44 -12.98
CA PHE A 54 -3.13 -9.22 -14.13
C PHE A 54 -3.86 -8.86 -15.43
N ARG A 55 -5.06 -8.27 -15.32
CA ARG A 55 -5.85 -7.81 -16.47
C ARG A 55 -6.28 -6.35 -16.32
N SER A 56 -6.63 -5.74 -17.46
CA SER A 56 -7.10 -4.35 -17.55
C SER A 56 -8.56 -4.24 -18.00
N GLU A 57 -9.34 -5.33 -17.95
CA GLU A 57 -10.77 -5.23 -18.25
C GLU A 57 -11.50 -4.42 -17.18
N PRO A 58 -12.50 -3.59 -17.54
CA PRO A 58 -13.22 -2.79 -16.57
C PRO A 58 -13.81 -3.64 -15.43
N VAL A 59 -13.64 -3.17 -14.19
CA VAL A 59 -14.16 -3.85 -13.00
C VAL A 59 -15.34 -3.06 -12.42
N ASP A 60 -16.45 -3.76 -12.19
CA ASP A 60 -17.62 -3.20 -11.52
C ASP A 60 -17.66 -3.65 -10.05
N CYS A 61 -17.39 -2.71 -9.15
CA CYS A 61 -17.41 -2.93 -7.72
C CYS A 61 -18.75 -2.58 -7.06
N SER A 62 -19.80 -2.30 -7.82
CA SER A 62 -21.08 -1.83 -7.27
C SER A 62 -21.77 -2.84 -6.32
N SER A 63 -21.52 -4.13 -6.50
CA SER A 63 -22.11 -5.21 -5.71
C SER A 63 -21.11 -6.07 -4.93
N ILE A 64 -19.83 -5.73 -4.93
CA ILE A 64 -18.78 -6.49 -4.25
C ILE A 64 -18.28 -5.73 -3.02
N ASP A 65 -17.92 -6.47 -1.97
CA ASP A 65 -17.39 -5.87 -0.75
C ASP A 65 -15.87 -5.66 -0.80
N THR A 66 -15.18 -6.38 -1.68
CA THR A 66 -13.72 -6.37 -1.81
C THR A 66 -13.27 -6.34 -3.26
N PHE A 67 -12.13 -5.69 -3.51
CA PHE A 67 -11.54 -5.53 -4.84
C PHE A 67 -10.01 -5.58 -4.75
N ASP A 68 -9.36 -6.38 -5.60
CA ASP A 68 -7.91 -6.58 -5.58
C ASP A 68 -7.22 -5.93 -6.78
N LEU A 69 -6.06 -5.34 -6.53
CA LEU A 69 -5.20 -4.68 -7.51
C LEU A 69 -3.77 -5.26 -7.44
N ASP A 70 -3.18 -5.47 -8.62
CA ASP A 70 -1.75 -5.75 -8.75
C ASP A 70 -1.05 -4.42 -9.04
N THR A 71 -0.33 -3.90 -8.05
CA THR A 71 0.28 -2.57 -8.14
C THR A 71 1.80 -2.65 -8.21
N SER A 72 2.40 -1.64 -8.84
CA SER A 72 3.84 -1.37 -8.76
C SER A 72 4.00 0.09 -8.36
N LEU A 73 4.58 0.31 -7.18
CA LEU A 73 4.63 1.64 -6.55
C LEU A 73 6.06 2.18 -6.53
N MET A 74 6.18 3.50 -6.56
CA MET A 74 7.44 4.23 -6.61
C MET A 74 7.82 4.73 -5.22
N PHE A 75 8.88 4.18 -4.66
CA PHE A 75 9.38 4.54 -3.33
C PHE A 75 10.68 5.33 -3.39
N PRO A 76 10.85 6.38 -2.57
CA PRO A 76 12.14 7.06 -2.43
C PRO A 76 13.26 6.09 -2.04
N VAL A 77 14.48 6.32 -2.53
CA VAL A 77 15.63 5.49 -2.16
C VAL A 77 16.08 5.80 -0.73
N ASP A 78 15.99 4.81 0.16
CA ASP A 78 16.79 4.70 1.38
C ASP A 78 17.75 3.50 1.29
N ASP A 79 18.49 3.22 2.36
CA ASP A 79 19.48 2.13 2.36
C ASP A 79 18.86 0.74 2.15
N ALA A 80 17.64 0.51 2.67
CA ALA A 80 16.94 -0.76 2.50
C ALA A 80 16.40 -0.91 1.07
N VAL A 81 15.80 0.16 0.53
CA VAL A 81 15.34 0.22 -0.87
C VAL A 81 16.52 0.06 -1.82
N ARG A 82 17.66 0.71 -1.55
CA ARG A 82 18.89 0.57 -2.37
C ARG A 82 19.40 -0.86 -2.37
N ALA A 83 19.57 -1.48 -1.20
CA ALA A 83 20.07 -2.85 -1.10
C ALA A 83 19.13 -3.85 -1.80
N TYR A 84 17.82 -3.65 -1.67
CA TYR A 84 16.82 -4.45 -2.38
C TYR A 84 16.95 -4.24 -3.89
N ALA A 85 16.94 -2.99 -4.35
CA ALA A 85 17.05 -2.61 -5.74
C ALA A 85 18.29 -3.20 -6.43
N GLU A 86 19.46 -3.12 -5.79
CA GLU A 86 20.71 -3.71 -6.28
C GLU A 86 20.64 -5.24 -6.40
N SER A 87 20.01 -5.91 -5.43
CA SER A 87 19.88 -7.38 -5.41
C SER A 87 18.98 -7.91 -6.54
N TYR A 88 18.02 -7.11 -7.01
CA TYR A 88 17.06 -7.48 -8.05
C TYR A 88 17.29 -6.73 -9.39
N GLY A 89 18.36 -5.93 -9.49
CA GLY A 89 18.68 -5.18 -10.71
C GLY A 89 17.64 -4.12 -11.09
N LEU A 90 17.01 -3.49 -10.09
CA LEU A 90 15.99 -2.46 -10.28
C LEU A 90 16.65 -1.07 -10.23
N PRO A 91 16.94 -0.40 -11.36
CA PRO A 91 17.56 0.92 -11.32
C PRO A 91 16.59 1.97 -10.75
N PRO A 92 17.07 2.92 -9.92
CA PRO A 92 16.29 4.11 -9.59
C PRO A 92 15.98 4.93 -10.84
N GLU A 93 14.78 5.50 -10.90
CA GLU A 93 14.39 6.49 -11.91
C GLU A 93 15.08 7.85 -11.64
N GLU A 94 15.01 8.76 -12.62
CA GLU A 94 15.63 10.11 -12.54
C GLU A 94 15.15 10.94 -11.34
N ASN A 95 13.93 10.65 -10.84
CA ASN A 95 13.34 11.29 -9.66
C ASN A 95 13.87 10.73 -8.32
N GLY A 96 14.83 9.81 -8.35
CA GLY A 96 15.42 9.18 -7.16
C GLY A 96 14.50 8.17 -6.48
N ARG A 97 13.50 7.64 -7.18
CA ARG A 97 12.59 6.60 -6.69
C ARG A 97 12.82 5.28 -7.41
N VAL A 98 12.50 4.17 -6.75
CA VAL A 98 12.58 2.82 -7.31
C VAL A 98 11.16 2.27 -7.44
N ARG A 99 10.88 1.64 -8.59
CA ARG A 99 9.66 0.88 -8.81
C ARG A 99 9.75 -0.46 -8.08
N ILE A 100 8.87 -0.69 -7.12
CA ILE A 100 8.79 -1.94 -6.36
C ILE A 100 7.41 -2.56 -6.60
N GLY A 101 7.40 -3.79 -7.10
CA GLY A 101 6.18 -4.52 -7.40
C GLY A 101 6.45 -6.01 -7.65
N TYR A 102 5.43 -6.86 -7.63
CA TYR A 102 4.04 -6.50 -7.31
C TYR A 102 3.84 -6.26 -5.81
N VAL A 103 3.15 -5.17 -5.50
CA VAL A 103 2.53 -4.92 -4.19
C VAL A 103 1.04 -5.14 -4.41
N TYR A 104 0.46 -6.14 -3.76
CA TYR A 104 -0.97 -6.41 -3.91
C TYR A 104 -1.75 -5.43 -3.03
N LEU A 105 -2.79 -4.83 -3.57
CA LEU A 105 -3.69 -3.97 -2.82
C LEU A 105 -5.07 -4.61 -2.79
N THR A 106 -5.54 -4.98 -1.60
CA THR A 106 -6.93 -5.34 -1.37
C THR A 106 -7.67 -4.13 -0.82
N VAL A 107 -8.69 -3.70 -1.54
CA VAL A 107 -9.65 -2.68 -1.10
C VAL A 107 -10.83 -3.41 -0.46
N ARG A 108 -11.11 -3.15 0.82
CA ARG A 108 -12.39 -3.54 1.43
C ARG A 108 -13.26 -2.31 1.61
N PHE A 109 -14.40 -2.27 0.92
CA PHE A 109 -15.34 -1.15 1.00
C PHE A 109 -16.05 -1.09 2.36
N ARG A 110 -16.07 -2.22 3.09
CA ARG A 110 -16.52 -2.33 4.48
C ARG A 110 -15.53 -3.18 5.25
N SER A 111 -14.95 -2.62 6.30
CA SER A 111 -14.09 -3.34 7.23
C SER A 111 -14.91 -4.36 8.02
N PHE A 112 -14.30 -5.52 8.28
CA PHE A 112 -14.90 -6.56 9.11
C PHE A 112 -15.04 -6.14 10.58
N LEU A 113 -14.10 -5.31 11.09
CA LEU A 113 -14.08 -4.88 12.49
C LEU A 113 -15.13 -3.79 12.77
N ASP A 114 -15.32 -2.85 11.83
CA ASP A 114 -16.35 -1.82 11.92
C ASP A 114 -16.80 -1.40 10.50
N PRO A 115 -18.07 -1.64 10.13
CA PRO A 115 -18.57 -1.38 8.78
C PRO A 115 -18.62 0.11 8.41
N ARG A 116 -18.35 1.02 9.35
CA ARG A 116 -18.23 2.46 9.10
C ARG A 116 -16.90 2.87 8.46
N TYR A 117 -15.97 1.93 8.32
CA TYR A 117 -14.66 2.13 7.71
C TYR A 117 -14.47 1.23 6.49
N ALA A 118 -13.62 1.67 5.58
CA ALA A 118 -13.01 0.90 4.52
C ALA A 118 -11.53 0.67 4.85
N SER A 119 -10.90 -0.34 4.25
CA SER A 119 -9.46 -0.58 4.33
C SER A 119 -8.82 -0.65 2.95
N LEU A 120 -7.60 -0.12 2.85
CA LEU A 120 -6.64 -0.39 1.79
C LEU A 120 -5.52 -1.20 2.40
N GLU A 121 -5.39 -2.45 1.99
CA GLU A 121 -4.45 -3.41 2.58
C GLU A 121 -3.39 -3.77 1.55
N PHE A 122 -2.17 -3.31 1.79
CA PHE A 122 -1.03 -3.46 0.88
C PHE A 122 -0.15 -4.61 1.32
N TRP A 123 0.00 -5.63 0.47
CA TRP A 123 0.74 -6.85 0.80
C TRP A 123 1.99 -7.03 -0.05
N ALA A 124 3.09 -7.36 0.62
CA ALA A 124 4.32 -7.76 -0.04
C ALA A 124 4.17 -9.13 -0.72
N ALA A 125 4.50 -9.23 -2.01
CA ALA A 125 4.39 -10.48 -2.77
C ALA A 125 5.40 -11.57 -2.36
N THR A 126 6.47 -11.22 -1.63
CA THR A 126 7.54 -12.15 -1.25
C THR A 126 8.07 -11.86 0.15
N SER A 127 8.72 -12.86 0.76
CA SER A 127 9.43 -12.66 2.04
C SER A 127 10.55 -11.62 1.95
N GLY A 128 11.18 -11.46 0.79
CA GLY A 128 12.19 -10.43 0.56
C GLY A 128 11.59 -9.04 0.62
N MET A 129 10.44 -8.85 -0.05
CA MET A 129 9.70 -7.60 -0.02
C MET A 129 9.08 -7.31 1.35
N SER A 130 8.64 -8.34 2.08
CA SER A 130 8.15 -8.19 3.46
C SER A 130 9.23 -7.59 4.37
N ARG A 131 10.45 -8.13 4.33
CA ARG A 131 11.60 -7.58 5.09
C ARG A 131 11.98 -6.17 4.62
N LEU A 132 11.78 -5.86 3.35
CA LEU A 132 11.97 -4.50 2.84
C LEU A 132 10.94 -3.54 3.45
N PHE A 133 9.65 -3.91 3.48
CA PHE A 133 8.57 -3.11 4.07
C PHE A 133 8.78 -2.83 5.56
N GLU A 134 9.30 -3.83 6.29
CA GLU A 134 9.66 -3.71 7.71
C GLU A 134 10.83 -2.74 7.93
N ARG A 135 11.88 -2.81 7.10
CA ARG A 135 13.15 -2.12 7.34
C ARG A 135 13.23 -0.72 6.75
N SER A 136 12.45 -0.43 5.72
CA SER A 136 12.54 0.81 4.96
C SER A 136 11.73 1.93 5.62
N ALA A 137 12.45 2.93 6.13
CA ALA A 137 11.82 4.15 6.66
C ALA A 137 11.11 4.94 5.56
N SER A 138 11.61 4.93 4.33
CA SER A 138 10.97 5.62 3.19
C SER A 138 9.67 4.95 2.75
N ILE A 139 9.58 3.62 2.76
CA ILE A 139 8.33 2.89 2.50
C ILE A 139 7.32 3.18 3.60
N ARG A 140 7.73 3.05 4.87
CA ARG A 140 6.86 3.40 6.02
C ARG A 140 6.32 4.82 5.86
N LYS A 141 7.22 5.78 5.60
CA LYS A 141 6.84 7.19 5.40
C LYS A 141 5.86 7.38 4.24
N THR A 142 6.06 6.66 3.13
CA THR A 142 5.17 6.74 1.95
C THR A 142 3.74 6.35 2.33
N PHE A 143 3.55 5.26 3.07
CA PHE A 143 2.22 4.84 3.51
C PHE A 143 1.61 5.75 4.57
N THR A 144 2.40 6.26 5.52
CA THR A 144 1.89 7.22 6.50
C THR A 144 1.54 8.57 5.89
N ASP A 145 2.33 9.05 4.92
CA ASP A 145 2.03 10.28 4.16
C ASP A 145 0.78 10.10 3.31
N LEU A 146 0.61 8.94 2.67
CA LEU A 146 -0.60 8.58 1.93
C LEU A 146 -1.82 8.59 2.87
N ALA A 147 -1.73 7.95 4.03
CA ALA A 147 -2.81 7.92 5.02
C ALA A 147 -3.21 9.34 5.46
N ALA A 148 -2.24 10.20 5.73
CA ALA A 148 -2.49 11.60 6.07
C ALA A 148 -3.16 12.37 4.91
N ALA A 149 -2.68 12.18 3.68
CA ALA A 149 -3.19 12.89 2.51
C ALA A 149 -4.65 12.53 2.15
N VAL A 150 -5.05 11.28 2.39
CA VAL A 150 -6.40 10.78 2.03
C VAL A 150 -7.43 10.94 3.17
N GLY A 151 -7.03 11.60 4.27
CA GLY A 151 -7.86 11.74 5.45
C GLY A 151 -8.24 10.39 6.07
N ALA A 152 -7.28 9.46 6.10
CA ALA A 152 -7.44 8.20 6.83
C ALA A 152 -7.50 8.45 8.34
N GLU A 153 -8.04 7.48 9.06
CA GLU A 153 -8.08 7.50 10.52
C GLU A 153 -6.79 6.93 11.12
N CYS A 154 -6.22 5.90 10.48
CA CYS A 154 -4.92 5.34 10.87
C CYS A 154 -4.23 4.57 9.74
N CYS A 155 -2.92 4.35 9.92
CA CYS A 155 -2.08 3.46 9.15
C CYS A 155 -1.42 2.46 10.09
N GLN A 156 -1.50 1.17 9.77
CA GLN A 156 -0.90 0.08 10.53
C GLN A 156 0.11 -0.68 9.68
N PHE A 157 1.09 -1.30 10.32
CA PHE A 157 1.97 -2.28 9.72
C PHE A 157 1.55 -3.67 10.20
N ASP A 158 1.09 -4.51 9.28
CA ASP A 158 0.64 -5.88 9.56
C ASP A 158 1.74 -6.89 9.17
N VAL A 159 2.01 -7.84 10.06
CA VAL A 159 2.96 -8.93 9.83
C VAL A 159 2.30 -10.18 9.22
N GLY A 160 0.99 -10.15 8.99
CA GLY A 160 0.23 -11.15 8.25
C GLY A 160 0.05 -12.49 8.98
N ASP A 161 0.25 -12.52 10.30
CA ASP A 161 0.06 -13.70 11.15
C ASP A 161 -1.24 -13.67 11.96
N GLY A 162 -2.08 -12.65 11.74
CA GLY A 162 -3.34 -12.42 12.45
C GLY A 162 -3.19 -11.74 13.81
N SER A 163 -1.96 -11.37 14.21
CA SER A 163 -1.75 -10.49 15.36
C SER A 163 -2.15 -9.04 15.04
N PRO A 164 -2.46 -8.20 16.05
CA PRO A 164 -2.71 -6.79 15.82
C PRO A 164 -1.48 -6.10 15.22
N GLY A 165 -1.67 -5.36 14.13
CA GLY A 165 -0.60 -4.60 13.48
C GLY A 165 -0.03 -3.47 14.35
N GLU A 166 1.21 -3.08 14.08
CA GLU A 166 1.85 -1.92 14.70
C GLU A 166 1.21 -0.64 14.15
N VAL A 167 0.62 0.19 15.02
CA VAL A 167 0.08 1.49 14.60
C VAL A 167 1.23 2.44 14.24
N CYS A 168 1.35 2.76 12.96
CA CYS A 168 2.41 3.62 12.42
C CYS A 168 2.00 5.10 12.39
N TRP A 169 0.70 5.38 12.27
CA TRP A 169 0.15 6.74 12.20
C TRP A 169 -1.33 6.77 12.56
N VAL A 170 -1.79 7.86 13.18
CA VAL A 170 -3.21 8.13 13.53
C VAL A 170 -3.57 9.58 13.22
N SER A 171 -4.79 9.80 12.74
CA SER A 171 -5.33 11.14 12.46
C SER A 171 -5.38 12.01 13.72
N GLY A 172 -4.95 13.26 13.60
CA GLY A 172 -4.97 14.23 14.69
C GLY A 172 -3.80 14.15 15.67
N GLU A 173 -2.94 13.12 15.59
CA GLU A 173 -1.68 13.08 16.34
C GLU A 173 -0.53 13.60 15.46
N ALA A 174 -0.07 14.81 15.75
CA ALA A 174 1.18 15.31 15.19
C ALA A 174 2.36 14.53 15.81
N GLY A 175 2.78 13.45 15.14
CA GLY A 175 4.02 12.71 15.46
C GLY A 175 3.83 11.52 16.40
N PHE A 176 3.71 10.32 15.83
CA PHE A 176 3.99 9.08 16.56
C PHE A 176 5.51 8.81 16.54
N PRO A 177 6.11 8.16 17.55
CA PRO A 177 7.56 8.04 17.70
C PRO A 177 8.17 7.14 16.61
N PRO A 178 9.48 7.28 16.31
CA PRO A 178 10.18 6.36 15.42
C PRO A 178 10.12 4.93 15.97
N ALA A 179 10.05 3.96 15.05
CA ALA A 179 10.01 2.52 15.35
C ALA A 179 11.07 2.12 16.40
N PRO A 180 10.77 1.20 17.33
CA PRO A 180 11.74 0.73 18.29
C PRO A 180 12.93 0.05 17.56
N PRO A 181 14.17 0.25 18.04
CA PRO A 181 15.33 -0.37 17.42
C PRO A 181 15.23 -1.91 17.45
N PRO A 182 15.77 -2.62 16.45
CA PRO A 182 15.67 -4.07 16.38
C PRO A 182 16.25 -4.71 17.65
N SER A 183 15.49 -5.63 18.25
CA SER A 183 15.91 -6.38 19.41
C SER A 183 17.20 -7.15 19.09
N ARG A 184 18.30 -6.76 19.74
CA ARG A 184 19.53 -7.56 19.73
C ARG A 184 19.23 -8.84 20.50
N GLY A 185 19.04 -9.94 19.77
CA GLY A 185 19.03 -11.27 20.35
C GLY A 185 20.33 -11.49 21.13
N SER A 186 20.20 -11.77 22.43
CA SER A 186 21.32 -12.16 23.27
C SER A 186 21.87 -13.51 22.78
N ALA A 187 23.18 -13.54 22.55
CA ALA A 187 23.98 -14.76 22.46
C ALA A 187 24.13 -15.41 23.83
#